data_AF-A0A8J3VJQ6-F1
#
_entry.id   AF-A0A8J3VJQ6-F1
#
_cell.length_a   1.000
_cell.length_b   1.000
_cell.length_c   1.000
_cell.angle_alpha   90.00
_cell.angle_beta   90.00
_cell.angle_gamma   90.00
#
_symmetry.space_group_name_H-M   'P 1'
#
loop_
_entity.id
_entity.type
_entity.pdbx_description
1 polymer ?
#
loop_
_entity_poly.entity_id
_entity_poly.type
_entity_poly.pdbx_seq_one_letter_code
_entity_poly.pdbx_strand_id
1 'polypeptide(L)'
;MPDPRAIDLSETRSEEGYFLLREHVERPFHHRADDSDGWRFCCTYRDSAPTLRDAVFELIRNAKQKVFITSFIVGDDELIELLAQTARRLLGGVYVISGLTETSLQRGLAEIADREDISQKVEAEKKRFISLTNQGVAVRGHENCHAKFLVVDDAVAWVGSANLETRAFTRVGEVGVVLNHQPSVSRLARLFARMWLTDCKYELPAFGDGYRVAVRKEFPQIRFKVADPELDGEAALVWTDDLDTPSRGDATDPRRASLLHSVQDVIDRARRRLVLASFNLNRMQENPQLVLDLVTAAVARGVKVELLVRALNDRDRHRRDAGLFHDMGVEVLADDSNHAKAAIADDQHGVLFSANFDGDHGLLAGTGIEVGTRLDGTPAMADLTAYFQHALSCATRTYTPQPTAHQLARGLSVMPPWPLDAEIGIECDWQAWLQFHQSACQRPVTWVRGKAKSIELAAGDRSFLLRPNGSSYQLLPESTPGGGDAIMRLVREAQRGGGRLQDRGVCTAVFRYTGIHSPR
;
A
#
# COMPACT_ATOMS: atom_id res chain seq x y z
N MET A 1 -13.56 19.74 -39.70
CA MET A 1 -14.31 19.56 -38.44
C MET A 1 -14.58 18.08 -38.28
N PRO A 2 -14.58 17.52 -37.05
CA PRO A 2 -14.98 16.13 -36.85
C PRO A 2 -16.38 15.90 -37.40
N ASP A 3 -16.64 14.71 -37.97
CA ASP A 3 -17.95 14.35 -38.48
C ASP A 3 -18.96 14.29 -37.32
N PRO A 4 -19.96 15.20 -37.25
CA PRO A 4 -20.91 15.22 -36.14
C PRO A 4 -21.82 13.98 -36.13
N ARG A 5 -21.76 13.13 -37.16
CA ARG A 5 -22.48 11.86 -37.25
C ARG A 5 -21.63 10.67 -36.81
N ALA A 6 -20.38 10.85 -36.39
CA ALA A 6 -19.55 9.76 -35.92
C ALA A 6 -18.78 10.17 -34.66
N ILE A 7 -18.63 9.23 -33.73
CA ILE A 7 -17.78 9.40 -32.56
C ILE A 7 -16.96 8.13 -32.35
N ASP A 8 -15.64 8.30 -32.27
CA ASP A 8 -14.72 7.24 -31.86
C ASP A 8 -14.55 7.30 -30.35
N LEU A 9 -15.16 6.34 -29.66
CA LEU A 9 -15.10 6.29 -28.20
C LEU A 9 -13.73 5.80 -27.71
N SER A 10 -12.94 5.12 -28.55
CA SER A 10 -11.65 4.56 -28.16
C SER A 10 -10.61 5.62 -27.82
N GLU A 11 -10.71 6.79 -28.45
CA GLU A 11 -9.79 7.94 -28.28
C GLU A 11 -10.21 8.92 -27.18
N THR A 12 -11.40 8.73 -26.59
CA THR A 12 -11.85 9.56 -25.46
C THR A 12 -10.91 9.37 -24.26
N ARG A 13 -10.55 10.46 -23.57
CA ARG A 13 -9.55 10.45 -22.50
C ARG A 13 -10.17 10.65 -21.14
N SER A 14 -9.68 9.89 -20.15
CA SER A 14 -9.98 10.19 -18.76
C SER A 14 -9.29 11.49 -18.33
N GLU A 15 -9.92 12.23 -17.42
CA GLU A 15 -9.31 13.39 -16.77
C GLU A 15 -8.24 12.99 -15.75
N GLU A 16 -8.35 11.77 -15.21
CA GLU A 16 -7.46 11.26 -14.16
C GLU A 16 -6.51 10.17 -14.69
N GLY A 17 -5.34 10.01 -14.05
CA GLY A 17 -4.42 8.92 -14.36
C GLY A 17 -4.76 7.60 -13.66
N TYR A 18 -4.26 6.48 -14.21
CA TYR A 18 -4.46 5.12 -13.69
C TYR A 18 -3.20 4.28 -13.78
N PHE A 19 -3.07 3.28 -12.92
CA PHE A 19 -2.05 2.24 -13.02
C PHE A 19 -2.51 1.18 -14.03
N LEU A 20 -1.93 1.19 -15.22
CA LEU A 20 -2.30 0.30 -16.31
C LEU A 20 -1.26 -0.80 -16.49
N LEU A 21 -1.71 -1.97 -16.96
CA LEU A 21 -0.80 -3.06 -17.32
C LEU A 21 0.28 -2.57 -18.28
N ARG A 22 1.51 -3.00 -18.04
CA ARG A 22 2.65 -2.78 -18.93
C ARG A 22 3.26 -4.11 -19.33
N GLU A 23 4.01 -4.09 -20.43
CA GLU A 23 4.95 -5.15 -20.73
C GLU A 23 5.99 -5.23 -19.62
N HIS A 24 6.17 -6.43 -19.06
CA HIS A 24 7.10 -6.72 -17.99
C HIS A 24 7.66 -8.13 -18.17
N VAL A 25 8.77 -8.40 -17.51
CA VAL A 25 9.38 -9.73 -17.48
C VAL A 25 9.21 -10.28 -16.07
N GLU A 26 8.46 -11.36 -15.94
CA GLU A 26 8.41 -12.11 -14.70
C GLU A 26 9.69 -12.94 -14.57
N ARG A 27 10.33 -12.83 -13.41
CA ARG A 27 11.53 -13.59 -13.08
C ARG A 27 11.51 -13.94 -11.60
N PRO A 28 12.06 -15.09 -11.18
CA PRO A 28 12.20 -15.41 -9.76
C PRO A 28 13.22 -14.48 -9.09
N PHE A 29 12.95 -14.11 -7.84
CA PHE A 29 13.93 -13.39 -7.02
C PHE A 29 14.88 -14.41 -6.38
N HIS A 30 16.17 -14.29 -6.69
CA HIS A 30 17.21 -15.10 -6.09
C HIS A 30 17.93 -14.30 -5.01
N HIS A 31 17.82 -14.77 -3.78
CA HIS A 31 18.57 -14.22 -2.65
C HIS A 31 20.07 -14.40 -2.88
N ARG A 32 20.87 -13.39 -2.53
CA ARG A 32 22.30 -13.60 -2.35
C ARG A 32 22.47 -14.38 -1.06
N ALA A 33 23.19 -15.49 -1.14
CA ALA A 33 23.49 -16.34 0.01
C ALA A 33 24.65 -15.72 0.78
N ASP A 34 24.41 -14.64 1.52
CA ASP A 34 25.42 -14.09 2.44
C ASP A 34 24.93 -14.15 3.89
N ASP A 35 25.51 -15.10 4.64
CA ASP A 35 25.51 -15.16 6.10
C ASP A 35 26.54 -14.15 6.66
N SER A 36 26.41 -12.89 6.28
CA SER A 36 27.28 -11.86 6.84
C SER A 36 26.82 -11.50 8.25
N ASP A 37 27.74 -11.57 9.21
CA ASP A 37 27.51 -11.15 10.59
C ASP A 37 27.03 -9.68 10.66
N GLY A 38 26.05 -9.40 11.52
CA GLY A 38 25.61 -8.04 11.84
C GLY A 38 24.19 -7.71 11.37
N TRP A 39 23.94 -7.79 10.06
CA TRP A 39 22.70 -7.33 9.40
C TRP A 39 22.38 -8.22 8.20
N ARG A 40 21.36 -9.07 8.34
CA ARG A 40 20.91 -10.04 7.32
C ARG A 40 19.58 -9.61 6.73
N PHE A 41 19.55 -9.37 5.42
CA PHE A 41 18.32 -9.07 4.69
C PHE A 41 17.40 -10.28 4.59
N CYS A 42 16.09 -10.05 4.65
CA CYS A 42 15.06 -11.03 4.33
C CYS A 42 13.90 -10.35 3.61
N CYS A 43 13.20 -11.10 2.77
CA CYS A 43 12.04 -10.57 2.06
C CYS A 43 11.01 -11.65 1.77
N THR A 44 9.84 -11.19 1.36
CA THR A 44 8.84 -11.99 0.66
C THR A 44 8.57 -11.32 -0.68
N TYR A 45 8.42 -12.12 -1.72
CA TYR A 45 7.89 -11.72 -3.00
C TYR A 45 7.07 -12.87 -3.58
N ARG A 46 6.28 -12.62 -4.62
CA ARG A 46 5.55 -13.68 -5.32
C ARG A 46 6.54 -14.77 -5.77
N ASP A 47 6.27 -16.01 -5.38
CA ASP A 47 7.06 -17.19 -5.73
C ASP A 47 8.54 -17.14 -5.28
N SER A 48 8.89 -16.26 -4.33
CA SER A 48 10.21 -16.27 -3.69
C SER A 48 10.32 -17.33 -2.62
N ALA A 49 11.56 -17.65 -2.21
CA ALA A 49 11.78 -18.34 -0.94
C ALA A 49 11.20 -17.47 0.22
N PRO A 50 10.60 -18.07 1.26
CA PRO A 50 9.91 -17.35 2.33
C PRO A 50 10.91 -16.87 3.42
N THR A 51 12.02 -16.26 3.01
CA THR A 51 13.14 -15.92 3.92
C THR A 51 12.73 -14.99 5.05
N LEU A 52 11.76 -14.10 4.84
CA LEU A 52 11.21 -13.24 5.90
C LEU A 52 10.48 -14.07 6.97
N ARG A 53 9.61 -15.00 6.55
CA ARG A 53 8.93 -15.92 7.47
C ARG A 53 9.95 -16.75 8.23
N ASP A 54 10.91 -17.34 7.51
CA ASP A 54 11.92 -18.21 8.10
C ASP A 54 12.75 -17.46 9.14
N ALA A 55 13.15 -16.22 8.85
CA ALA A 55 13.84 -15.36 9.80
C ALA A 55 13.00 -15.11 11.08
N VAL A 56 11.74 -14.69 10.96
CA VAL A 56 10.88 -14.45 12.13
C VAL A 56 10.70 -15.72 12.96
N PHE A 57 10.43 -16.86 12.32
CA PHE A 57 10.22 -18.14 12.99
C PHE A 57 11.49 -18.66 13.66
N GLU A 58 12.63 -18.54 12.99
CA GLU A 58 13.95 -18.91 13.52
C GLU A 58 14.24 -18.15 14.83
N LEU A 59 14.06 -16.82 14.83
CA LEU A 59 14.29 -15.98 16.01
C LEU A 59 13.42 -16.41 17.20
N ILE A 60 12.12 -16.62 16.98
CA ILE A 60 11.18 -17.03 18.04
C ILE A 60 11.51 -18.43 18.56
N ARG A 61 11.79 -19.40 17.68
CA ARG A 61 12.18 -20.76 18.07
C ARG A 61 13.43 -20.78 18.95
N ASN A 62 14.39 -19.93 18.63
CA ASN A 62 15.69 -19.87 19.31
C ASN A 62 15.66 -19.10 20.64
N ALA A 63 14.60 -18.35 20.94
CA ALA A 63 14.45 -17.59 22.18
C ALA A 63 14.69 -18.42 23.44
N LYS A 64 15.36 -17.85 24.43
CA LYS A 64 15.74 -18.51 25.70
C LYS A 64 15.18 -17.82 26.93
N GLN A 65 14.98 -16.51 26.89
CA GLN A 65 14.50 -15.72 28.02
C GLN A 65 13.17 -15.05 27.74
N LYS A 66 13.10 -14.22 26.69
CA LYS A 66 11.92 -13.40 26.38
C LYS A 66 11.80 -13.03 24.91
N VAL A 67 10.57 -12.76 24.49
CA VAL A 67 10.24 -12.31 23.13
C VAL A 67 9.35 -11.08 23.21
N PHE A 68 9.74 -10.02 22.50
CA PHE A 68 8.96 -8.79 22.32
C PHE A 68 8.55 -8.65 20.86
N ILE A 69 7.27 -8.44 20.59
CA ILE A 69 6.70 -8.35 19.24
C ILE A 69 5.84 -7.10 19.14
N THR A 70 6.05 -6.33 18.09
CA THR A 70 5.16 -5.23 17.70
C THR A 70 4.75 -5.44 16.25
N SER A 71 3.45 -5.49 16.00
CA SER A 71 2.86 -5.61 14.66
C SER A 71 1.39 -5.19 14.72
N PHE A 72 0.85 -4.56 13.67
CA PHE A 72 -0.57 -4.22 13.63
C PHE A 72 -1.47 -5.46 13.49
N ILE A 73 -1.02 -6.46 12.72
CA ILE A 73 -1.71 -7.74 12.51
C ILE A 73 -0.79 -8.89 12.94
N VAL A 74 -1.35 -9.87 13.65
CA VAL A 74 -0.69 -11.15 13.99
C VAL A 74 -1.59 -12.28 13.48
N GLY A 75 -1.55 -12.46 12.17
CA GLY A 75 -2.59 -13.14 11.39
C GLY A 75 -2.14 -14.44 10.73
N ASP A 76 -1.14 -15.13 11.29
CA ASP A 76 -0.63 -16.41 10.80
C ASP A 76 -0.80 -17.51 11.86
N ASP A 77 -1.48 -18.60 11.50
CA ASP A 77 -1.86 -19.63 12.47
C ASP A 77 -0.65 -20.43 12.99
N GLU A 78 0.37 -20.66 12.14
CA GLU A 78 1.61 -21.32 12.57
C GLU A 78 2.44 -20.42 13.48
N LEU A 79 2.47 -19.12 13.23
CA LEU A 79 3.09 -18.15 14.11
C LEU A 79 2.39 -18.13 15.48
N ILE A 80 1.06 -18.12 15.51
CA ILE A 80 0.28 -18.12 16.77
C ILE A 80 0.62 -19.35 17.61
N GLU A 81 0.65 -20.53 16.98
CA GLU A 81 1.03 -21.78 17.66
C GLU A 81 2.48 -21.73 18.17
N LEU A 82 3.40 -21.19 17.36
CA LEU A 82 4.80 -21.01 17.76
C LEU A 82 4.94 -20.06 18.97
N LEU A 83 4.19 -18.96 19.00
CA LEU A 83 4.17 -18.02 20.12
C LEU A 83 3.61 -18.65 21.39
N ALA A 84 2.54 -19.45 21.28
CA ALA A 84 1.95 -20.18 22.39
C ALA A 84 2.94 -21.23 22.96
N GLN A 85 3.63 -21.99 22.11
CA GLN A 85 4.68 -22.92 22.54
C GLN A 85 5.84 -22.19 23.23
N THR A 86 6.22 -21.03 22.70
CA THR A 86 7.30 -20.22 23.25
C THR A 86 6.92 -19.64 24.62
N ALA A 87 5.71 -19.11 24.78
CA ALA A 87 5.21 -18.58 26.05
C ALA A 87 5.18 -19.63 27.16
N ARG A 88 4.84 -20.89 26.85
CA ARG A 88 4.88 -22.00 27.81
C ARG A 88 6.29 -22.39 28.27
N ARG A 89 7.31 -22.13 27.44
CA ARG A 89 8.71 -22.51 27.71
C ARG A 89 9.53 -21.40 28.37
N LEU A 90 9.26 -20.13 28.05
CA LEU A 90 10.09 -19.01 28.46
C LEU A 90 9.73 -18.49 29.85
N LEU A 91 10.72 -18.37 30.74
CA LEU A 91 10.54 -17.77 32.07
C LEU A 91 10.31 -16.26 32.00
N GLY A 92 10.92 -15.57 31.04
CA GLY A 92 10.77 -14.13 30.85
C GLY A 92 9.55 -13.73 30.02
N GLY A 93 8.84 -14.69 29.40
CA GLY A 93 7.56 -14.46 28.74
C GLY A 93 7.62 -13.99 27.28
N VAL A 94 6.43 -13.88 26.67
CA VAL A 94 6.21 -13.38 25.31
C VAL A 94 5.24 -12.21 25.39
N TYR A 95 5.59 -11.07 24.78
CA TYR A 95 4.84 -9.82 24.85
C TYR A 95 4.54 -9.29 23.46
N VAL A 96 3.29 -8.93 23.21
CA VAL A 96 2.79 -8.44 21.91
C VAL A 96 2.14 -7.07 22.07
N ILE A 97 2.60 -6.09 21.30
CA ILE A 97 1.94 -4.80 21.12
C ILE A 97 1.27 -4.78 19.74
N SER A 98 -0.03 -4.47 19.71
CA SER A 98 -0.84 -4.44 18.47
C SER A 98 -1.90 -3.33 18.47
N GLY A 99 -2.64 -3.18 17.38
CA GLY A 99 -3.96 -2.53 17.40
C GLY A 99 -4.99 -3.47 18.03
N LEU A 100 -5.67 -3.04 19.10
CA LEU A 100 -6.65 -3.87 19.82
C LEU A 100 -8.08 -3.35 19.75
N THR A 101 -8.29 -2.04 19.62
CA THR A 101 -9.65 -1.52 19.59
C THR A 101 -10.33 -1.92 18.29
N GLU A 102 -11.63 -2.17 18.35
CA GLU A 102 -12.40 -2.50 17.15
C GLU A 102 -12.27 -1.41 16.08
N THR A 103 -12.28 -0.13 16.49
CA THR A 103 -12.04 1.00 15.59
C THR A 103 -10.66 0.95 14.93
N SER A 104 -9.61 0.64 15.68
CA SER A 104 -8.24 0.53 15.13
C SER A 104 -8.13 -0.63 14.14
N LEU A 105 -8.72 -1.79 14.47
CA LEU A 105 -8.74 -2.97 13.62
C LEU A 105 -9.54 -2.72 12.33
N GLN A 106 -10.75 -2.15 12.44
CA GLN A 106 -11.58 -1.80 11.29
C GLN A 106 -10.84 -0.84 10.35
N ARG A 107 -10.25 0.23 10.89
CA ARG A 107 -9.50 1.23 10.11
C ARG A 107 -8.31 0.58 9.37
N GLY A 108 -7.40 -0.08 10.07
CA GLY A 108 -6.20 -0.61 9.44
C GLY A 108 -6.47 -1.84 8.55
N LEU A 109 -7.47 -2.67 8.87
CA LEU A 109 -7.87 -3.76 7.97
C LEU A 109 -8.57 -3.24 6.70
N ALA A 110 -9.33 -2.15 6.78
CA ALA A 110 -9.92 -1.52 5.59
C ALA A 110 -8.84 -1.02 4.61
N GLU A 111 -7.70 -0.58 5.12
CA GLU A 111 -6.57 -0.12 4.31
C GLU A 111 -5.84 -1.25 3.57
N ILE A 112 -5.96 -2.50 4.02
CA ILE A 112 -5.21 -3.65 3.48
C ILE A 112 -6.15 -4.72 2.90
N ALA A 113 -7.47 -4.59 3.07
CA ALA A 113 -8.45 -5.58 2.66
C ALA A 113 -8.56 -5.69 1.13
N ASP A 114 -7.86 -6.67 0.56
CA ASP A 114 -8.16 -7.18 -0.78
C ASP A 114 -9.40 -8.10 -0.69
N ARG A 115 -10.57 -7.59 -1.11
CA ARG A 115 -11.76 -8.38 -1.52
C ARG A 115 -12.58 -9.10 -0.44
N GLU A 116 -12.18 -9.06 0.83
CA GLU A 116 -12.86 -9.78 1.92
C GLU A 116 -13.67 -8.85 2.84
N ASP A 117 -14.68 -9.40 3.53
CA ASP A 117 -15.48 -8.69 4.52
C ASP A 117 -14.61 -8.28 5.71
N ILE A 118 -14.43 -6.96 5.87
CA ILE A 118 -13.64 -6.35 6.95
C ILE A 118 -14.13 -6.84 8.32
N SER A 119 -15.44 -7.02 8.48
CA SER A 119 -16.05 -7.48 9.74
C SER A 119 -15.57 -8.88 10.10
N GLN A 120 -15.48 -9.78 9.11
CA GLN A 120 -14.98 -11.14 9.32
C GLN A 120 -13.50 -11.14 9.70
N LYS A 121 -12.68 -10.28 9.09
CA LYS A 121 -11.27 -10.12 9.45
C LYS A 121 -11.08 -9.61 10.86
N VAL A 122 -11.86 -8.60 11.25
CA VAL A 122 -11.85 -8.05 12.62
C VAL A 122 -12.16 -9.17 13.62
N GLU A 123 -13.19 -9.96 13.38
CA GLU A 123 -13.54 -11.08 14.26
C GLU A 123 -12.48 -12.19 14.29
N ALA A 124 -11.80 -12.46 13.17
CA ALA A 124 -10.68 -13.39 13.13
C ALA A 124 -9.49 -12.90 13.99
N GLU A 125 -9.09 -11.64 13.83
CA GLU A 125 -8.02 -11.03 14.65
C GLU A 125 -8.36 -11.04 16.14
N LYS A 126 -9.61 -10.71 16.51
CA LYS A 126 -10.09 -10.79 17.89
C LYS A 126 -9.90 -12.19 18.49
N LYS A 127 -10.28 -13.24 17.75
CA LYS A 127 -10.13 -14.64 18.19
C LYS A 127 -8.65 -15.03 18.35
N ARG A 128 -7.78 -14.56 17.46
CA ARG A 128 -6.33 -14.80 17.53
C ARG A 128 -5.73 -14.18 18.79
N PHE A 129 -6.09 -12.94 19.12
CA PHE A 129 -5.61 -12.31 20.35
C PHE A 129 -6.12 -13.02 21.62
N ILE A 130 -7.37 -13.49 21.65
CA ILE A 130 -7.87 -14.32 22.77
C ILE A 130 -7.05 -15.61 22.89
N SER A 131 -6.77 -16.27 21.77
CA SER A 131 -5.96 -17.49 21.76
C SER A 131 -4.58 -17.25 22.35
N LEU A 132 -3.90 -16.18 21.93
CA LEU A 132 -2.58 -15.79 22.45
C LEU A 132 -2.62 -15.56 23.97
N THR A 133 -3.57 -14.76 24.47
CA THR A 133 -3.63 -14.46 25.90
C THR A 133 -3.96 -15.67 26.76
N ASN A 134 -4.83 -16.56 26.29
CA ASN A 134 -5.13 -17.82 26.98
C ASN A 134 -3.95 -18.80 27.02
N GLN A 135 -2.95 -18.64 26.14
CA GLN A 135 -1.73 -19.43 26.11
C GLN A 135 -0.55 -18.78 26.86
N GLY A 136 -0.81 -17.70 27.59
CA GLY A 136 0.19 -17.01 28.42
C GLY A 136 1.01 -15.95 27.68
N VAL A 137 0.62 -15.56 26.46
CA VAL A 137 1.20 -14.39 25.78
C VAL A 137 0.57 -13.12 26.35
N ALA A 138 1.38 -12.17 26.79
CA ALA A 138 0.87 -10.88 27.24
C ALA A 138 0.60 -9.98 26.03
N VAL A 139 -0.62 -9.42 25.93
CA VAL A 139 -1.03 -8.58 24.79
C VAL A 139 -1.47 -7.20 25.26
N ARG A 140 -0.88 -6.14 24.68
CA ARG A 140 -1.24 -4.74 24.91
C ARG A 140 -1.51 -4.01 23.59
N GLY A 141 -2.25 -2.91 23.71
CA GLY A 141 -2.69 -2.13 22.58
C GLY A 141 -2.17 -0.70 22.58
N HIS A 142 -1.64 -0.28 21.44
CA HIS A 142 -1.29 1.11 21.15
C HIS A 142 -2.19 1.63 20.01
N GLU A 143 -2.74 2.83 20.18
CA GLU A 143 -3.84 3.35 19.34
C GLU A 143 -3.42 3.57 17.88
N ASN A 144 -2.15 3.89 17.66
CA ASN A 144 -1.52 4.09 16.35
C ASN A 144 -0.27 3.22 16.21
N CYS A 145 -0.40 1.92 16.52
CA CYS A 145 0.69 0.96 16.35
C CYS A 145 0.85 0.54 14.88
N HIS A 146 1.87 1.03 14.20
CA HIS A 146 2.22 0.56 12.85
C HIS A 146 3.66 0.05 12.73
N ALA A 147 4.48 0.22 13.76
CA ALA A 147 5.78 -0.42 13.89
C ALA A 147 5.70 -1.95 13.75
N LYS A 148 6.69 -2.53 13.07
CA LYS A 148 6.78 -3.96 12.79
C LYS A 148 8.18 -4.44 13.14
N PHE A 149 8.30 -5.01 14.32
CA PHE A 149 9.58 -5.52 14.79
C PHE A 149 9.42 -6.63 15.84
N LEU A 150 10.49 -7.38 16.01
CA LEU A 150 10.66 -8.45 16.98
C LEU A 150 12.00 -8.24 17.69
N VAL A 151 12.05 -8.42 19.00
CA VAL A 151 13.30 -8.50 19.76
C VAL A 151 13.30 -9.79 20.58
N VAL A 152 14.40 -10.54 20.52
CA VAL A 152 14.59 -11.79 21.26
C VAL A 152 15.79 -11.64 22.18
N ASP A 153 15.57 -11.92 23.46
CA ASP A 153 16.60 -12.00 24.52
C ASP A 153 17.53 -10.78 24.64
N ASP A 154 17.09 -9.60 24.19
CA ASP A 154 17.92 -8.39 24.05
C ASP A 154 19.21 -8.62 23.22
N ALA A 155 19.24 -9.66 22.37
CA ALA A 155 20.44 -10.11 21.65
C ALA A 155 20.30 -10.01 20.13
N VAL A 156 19.08 -10.22 19.61
CA VAL A 156 18.80 -10.19 18.17
C VAL A 156 17.42 -9.59 17.94
N ALA A 157 17.28 -8.89 16.82
CA ALA A 157 16.02 -8.29 16.42
C ALA A 157 15.73 -8.51 14.94
N TRP A 158 14.46 -8.39 14.58
CA TRP A 158 13.98 -8.24 13.21
C TRP A 158 13.18 -6.95 13.10
N VAL A 159 13.38 -6.20 12.02
CA VAL A 159 12.64 -4.97 11.69
C VAL A 159 12.27 -5.02 10.21
N GLY A 160 11.04 -4.66 9.85
CA GLY A 160 10.61 -4.72 8.46
C GLY A 160 9.33 -3.97 8.13
N SER A 161 8.87 -4.13 6.90
CA SER A 161 7.63 -3.55 6.38
C SER A 161 6.40 -4.43 6.57
N ALA A 162 6.62 -5.72 6.87
CA ALA A 162 5.59 -6.76 6.93
C ALA A 162 4.80 -6.76 8.24
N ASN A 163 3.47 -6.84 8.13
CA ASN A 163 2.68 -7.42 9.22
C ASN A 163 3.01 -8.91 9.36
N LEU A 164 2.81 -9.45 10.56
CA LEU A 164 3.07 -10.87 10.84
C LEU A 164 1.86 -11.73 10.47
N GLU A 165 1.57 -11.83 9.17
CA GLU A 165 0.42 -12.56 8.61
C GLU A 165 0.81 -13.46 7.43
N THR A 166 0.01 -14.49 7.17
CA THR A 166 0.28 -15.50 6.14
C THR A 166 0.54 -14.89 4.78
N ARG A 167 -0.19 -13.83 4.40
CA ARG A 167 -0.02 -13.17 3.09
C ARG A 167 1.33 -12.49 2.95
N ALA A 168 1.76 -11.77 3.99
CA ALA A 168 3.05 -11.10 4.07
C ALA A 168 4.22 -12.09 4.09
N PHE A 169 3.99 -13.32 4.58
CA PHE A 169 4.97 -14.40 4.58
C PHE A 169 5.06 -15.19 3.26
N THR A 170 4.06 -15.12 2.39
CA THR A 170 3.95 -16.05 1.24
C THR A 170 3.87 -15.39 -0.13
N ARG A 171 3.33 -14.16 -0.24
CA ARG A 171 2.99 -13.61 -1.57
C ARG A 171 3.04 -12.10 -1.71
N VAL A 172 2.96 -11.34 -0.61
CA VAL A 172 3.03 -9.88 -0.65
C VAL A 172 4.50 -9.46 -0.65
N GLY A 173 4.83 -8.50 -1.51
CA GLY A 173 6.18 -7.94 -1.59
C GLY A 173 6.52 -7.18 -0.31
N GLU A 174 7.40 -7.73 0.52
CA GLU A 174 7.79 -7.18 1.82
C GLU A 174 9.29 -7.32 2.04
N VAL A 175 9.89 -6.41 2.82
CA VAL A 175 11.31 -6.42 3.15
C VAL A 175 11.53 -6.33 4.66
N GLY A 176 12.64 -6.87 5.13
CA GLY A 176 13.07 -6.75 6.51
C GLY A 176 14.54 -7.10 6.68
N VAL A 177 15.05 -6.85 7.89
CA VAL A 177 16.42 -7.16 8.27
C VAL A 177 16.45 -7.76 9.66
N VAL A 178 17.23 -8.83 9.81
CA VAL A 178 17.66 -9.39 11.08
C VAL A 178 18.96 -8.73 11.49
N LEU A 179 19.06 -8.26 12.74
CA LEU A 179 20.24 -7.61 13.26
C LEU A 179 20.63 -8.14 14.63
N ASN A 180 21.94 -8.26 14.89
CA ASN A 180 22.51 -8.60 16.19
C ASN A 180 23.46 -7.51 16.73
N HIS A 181 23.46 -6.32 16.09
CA HIS A 181 24.20 -5.16 16.57
C HIS A 181 23.67 -4.70 17.94
N GLN A 182 24.41 -5.01 19.00
CA GLN A 182 23.97 -4.85 20.39
C GLN A 182 23.42 -3.45 20.73
N PRO A 183 24.11 -2.33 20.40
CA PRO A 183 23.57 -1.00 20.65
C PRO A 183 22.19 -0.77 20.00
N SER A 184 21.98 -1.28 18.78
CA SER A 184 20.69 -1.20 18.09
C SER A 184 19.63 -2.07 18.75
N VAL A 185 19.93 -3.35 18.99
CA VAL A 185 19.00 -4.29 19.63
C VAL A 185 18.57 -3.78 21.02
N SER A 186 19.54 -3.30 21.80
CA SER A 186 19.31 -2.76 23.14
C SER A 186 18.47 -1.47 23.13
N ARG A 187 18.59 -0.63 22.09
CA ARG A 187 17.71 0.54 21.90
C ARG A 187 16.29 0.11 21.53
N LEU A 188 16.13 -0.85 20.63
CA LEU A 188 14.82 -1.36 20.22
C LEU A 188 14.08 -2.05 21.36
N ALA A 189 14.79 -2.83 22.18
CA ALA A 189 14.24 -3.43 23.40
C ALA A 189 13.73 -2.37 24.38
N ARG A 190 14.47 -1.25 24.54
CA ARG A 190 14.04 -0.13 25.38
C ARG A 190 12.87 0.63 24.79
N LEU A 191 12.81 0.80 23.46
CA LEU A 191 11.65 1.37 22.77
C LEU A 191 10.41 0.51 23.04
N PHE A 192 10.52 -0.81 22.87
CA PHE A 192 9.44 -1.73 23.23
C PHE A 192 9.01 -1.60 24.69
N ALA A 193 9.97 -1.60 25.63
CA ALA A 193 9.67 -1.48 27.05
C ALA A 193 8.96 -0.15 27.38
N ARG A 194 9.37 0.95 26.74
CA ARG A 194 8.70 2.26 26.86
C ARG A 194 7.26 2.13 26.35
N MET A 195 7.09 1.69 25.11
CA MET A 195 5.77 1.49 24.52
C MET A 195 4.87 0.62 25.40
N TRP A 196 5.40 -0.49 25.90
CA TRP A 196 4.68 -1.43 26.75
C TRP A 196 4.22 -0.80 28.06
N LEU A 197 5.12 -0.09 28.75
CA LEU A 197 4.89 0.40 30.11
C LEU A 197 4.12 1.71 30.11
N THR A 198 4.48 2.65 29.23
CA THR A 198 3.99 4.04 29.25
C THR A 198 3.01 4.37 28.13
N ASP A 199 3.17 3.80 26.93
CA ASP A 199 2.44 4.32 25.74
C ASP A 199 1.19 3.48 25.42
N CYS A 200 1.21 2.17 25.72
CA CYS A 200 0.07 1.28 25.50
C CYS A 200 -1.11 1.64 26.41
N LYS A 201 -2.16 2.21 25.84
CA LYS A 201 -3.40 2.60 26.54
C LYS A 201 -4.31 1.40 26.84
N TYR A 202 -4.16 0.32 26.09
CA TYR A 202 -5.06 -0.83 26.16
C TYR A 202 -4.31 -2.09 26.59
N GLU A 203 -5.04 -3.01 27.20
CA GLU A 203 -4.57 -4.37 27.46
C GLU A 203 -5.70 -5.36 27.19
N LEU A 204 -5.32 -6.58 26.79
CA LEU A 204 -6.26 -7.69 26.69
C LEU A 204 -5.99 -8.65 27.87
N PRO A 205 -6.87 -8.69 28.89
CA PRO A 205 -6.71 -9.60 30.01
C PRO A 205 -6.70 -11.06 29.57
N ALA A 206 -5.83 -11.87 30.18
CA ALA A 206 -5.83 -13.31 29.98
C ALA A 206 -7.07 -13.95 30.63
N PHE A 207 -7.53 -15.08 30.07
CA PHE A 207 -8.60 -15.92 30.62
C PHE A 207 -9.95 -15.21 30.82
N GLY A 208 -10.24 -14.18 30.03
CA GLY A 208 -11.54 -13.50 30.05
C GLY A 208 -12.64 -14.23 29.27
N ASP A 209 -13.90 -13.95 29.58
CA ASP A 209 -15.09 -14.46 28.87
C ASP A 209 -15.32 -13.79 27.50
N GLY A 210 -14.28 -13.75 26.65
CA GLY A 210 -14.33 -13.19 25.29
C GLY A 210 -13.39 -12.00 25.04
N TYR A 211 -13.58 -11.32 23.90
CA TYR A 211 -12.74 -10.19 23.48
C TYR A 211 -13.11 -8.92 24.25
N ARG A 212 -12.42 -8.67 25.37
CA ARG A 212 -12.67 -7.50 26.23
C ARG A 212 -11.40 -6.67 26.40
N VAL A 213 -11.26 -5.65 25.57
CA VAL A 213 -10.16 -4.69 25.67
C VAL A 213 -10.36 -3.80 26.89
N ALA A 214 -9.41 -3.84 27.83
CA ALA A 214 -9.42 -3.00 29.02
C ALA A 214 -8.58 -1.73 28.79
N VAL A 215 -9.05 -0.61 29.32
CA VAL A 215 -8.30 0.65 29.32
C VAL A 215 -7.41 0.68 30.56
N ARG A 216 -6.10 0.86 30.37
CA ARG A 216 -5.14 0.99 31.46
C ARG A 216 -5.31 2.34 32.15
N LYS A 217 -5.39 2.30 33.48
CA LYS A 217 -5.55 3.51 34.33
C LYS A 217 -4.25 3.94 35.02
N GLU A 218 -3.31 3.02 35.15
CA GLU A 218 -2.04 3.26 35.85
C GLU A 218 -0.86 3.08 34.89
N PHE A 219 -0.03 4.12 34.85
CA PHE A 219 1.19 4.16 34.06
C PHE A 219 2.35 4.41 35.01
N PRO A 220 3.30 3.47 35.11
CA PRO A 220 4.46 3.68 35.96
C PRO A 220 5.21 4.92 35.45
N GLN A 221 5.57 5.81 36.38
CA GLN A 221 6.41 6.97 36.09
C GLN A 221 7.86 6.50 35.95
N ILE A 222 8.18 5.89 34.82
CA ILE A 222 9.53 5.35 34.59
C ILE A 222 10.41 6.43 33.96
N ARG A 223 11.44 6.83 34.69
CA ARG A 223 12.46 7.78 34.21
C ARG A 223 13.58 7.03 33.48
N PHE A 224 13.31 6.40 32.34
CA PHE A 224 14.39 6.06 31.40
C PHE A 224 14.14 6.74 30.06
N LYS A 225 15.17 7.44 29.57
CA LYS A 225 15.17 8.02 28.22
C LYS A 225 15.62 6.93 27.25
N VAL A 226 14.85 6.69 26.20
CA VAL A 226 15.34 5.98 25.02
C VAL A 226 16.11 7.02 24.21
N ALA A 227 17.44 6.87 24.13
CA ALA A 227 18.25 7.81 23.35
C ALA A 227 17.84 7.71 21.88
N ASP A 228 17.55 8.87 21.27
CA ASP A 228 17.34 8.95 19.83
C ASP A 228 18.62 8.48 19.11
N PRO A 229 18.48 7.85 17.94
CA PRO A 229 19.64 7.54 17.12
C PRO A 229 20.21 8.82 16.51
N GLU A 230 21.50 8.81 16.17
CA GLU A 230 22.15 9.92 15.45
C GLU A 230 22.31 9.55 13.97
N LEU A 231 22.20 10.54 13.08
CA LEU A 231 22.53 10.44 11.66
C LEU A 231 24.02 10.73 11.48
N ASP A 232 24.86 9.72 11.70
CA ASP A 232 26.32 9.78 11.56
C ASP A 232 26.84 9.10 10.27
N GLY A 233 25.92 8.61 9.43
CA GLY A 233 26.24 7.91 8.18
C GLY A 233 26.46 6.40 8.34
N GLU A 234 26.29 5.87 9.56
CA GLU A 234 26.35 4.44 9.84
C GLU A 234 24.97 3.77 9.82
N ALA A 235 24.98 2.44 9.90
CA ALA A 235 23.77 1.64 10.05
C ALA A 235 23.08 1.91 11.39
N ALA A 236 21.79 2.23 11.36
CA ALA A 236 21.05 2.65 12.53
C ALA A 236 19.60 2.18 12.49
N LEU A 237 19.03 1.93 13.67
CA LEU A 237 17.57 1.88 13.81
C LEU A 237 17.04 3.29 13.87
N VAL A 238 15.89 3.52 13.27
CA VAL A 238 15.20 4.81 13.22
C VAL A 238 13.73 4.60 13.52
N TRP A 239 13.06 5.61 14.05
CA TRP A 239 11.63 5.54 14.33
C TRP A 239 10.97 6.90 14.25
N THR A 240 9.65 6.91 14.17
CA THR A 240 8.84 8.07 14.54
C THR A 240 8.33 7.90 15.96
N ASP A 241 8.23 9.01 16.70
CA ASP A 241 7.72 9.00 18.07
C ASP A 241 6.59 10.02 18.24
N ASP A 242 5.62 9.70 19.10
CA ASP A 242 4.53 10.61 19.43
C ASP A 242 5.02 11.82 20.25
N LEU A 243 6.19 11.68 20.90
CA LEU A 243 6.88 12.73 21.63
C LEU A 243 7.84 13.55 20.75
N ASP A 244 7.90 13.28 19.45
CA ASP A 244 8.80 13.94 18.50
C ASP A 244 8.33 15.36 18.13
N THR A 245 7.53 16.01 19.01
CA THR A 245 7.18 17.42 18.85
C THR A 245 8.41 18.27 19.19
N PRO A 246 8.83 19.19 18.31
CA PRO A 246 9.81 20.19 18.69
C PRO A 246 9.23 20.96 19.87
N SER A 247 9.87 20.84 21.05
CA SER A 247 9.60 21.77 22.13
C SER A 247 9.78 23.17 21.56
N ARG A 248 8.75 24.03 21.62
CA ARG A 248 8.83 25.41 21.13
C ARG A 248 10.11 26.07 21.68
N GLY A 249 11.10 26.28 20.82
CA GLY A 249 12.35 26.95 21.15
C GLY A 249 13.60 26.06 21.28
N ASP A 250 13.48 24.74 21.19
CA ASP A 250 14.65 23.87 21.06
C ASP A 250 14.88 23.62 19.57
N ALA A 251 16.04 24.05 19.06
CA ALA A 251 16.46 23.66 17.72
C ALA A 251 16.51 22.12 17.72
N THR A 252 15.73 21.48 16.85
CA THR A 252 15.84 20.04 16.63
C THR A 252 17.31 19.76 16.36
N ASP A 253 17.95 18.89 17.18
CA ASP A 253 19.32 18.47 16.92
C ASP A 253 19.37 17.99 15.46
N PRO A 254 20.13 18.66 14.57
CA PRO A 254 20.13 18.34 13.15
C PRO A 254 20.66 16.93 12.89
N ARG A 255 21.29 16.29 13.89
CA ARG A 255 21.74 14.89 13.83
C ARG A 255 20.70 13.90 14.35
N ARG A 256 19.54 14.32 14.84
CA ARG A 256 18.51 13.39 15.36
C ARG A 256 17.93 12.54 14.22
N ALA A 257 18.17 11.24 14.29
CA ALA A 257 17.67 10.25 13.32
C ALA A 257 16.20 9.89 13.61
N SER A 258 15.28 10.77 13.23
CA SER A 258 13.89 10.36 13.03
C SER A 258 13.76 9.60 11.70
N LEU A 259 12.69 8.82 11.56
CA LEU A 259 12.42 8.14 10.29
C LEU A 259 12.33 9.13 9.11
N LEU A 260 11.63 10.26 9.27
CA LEU A 260 11.53 11.29 8.23
C LEU A 260 12.89 11.92 7.89
N HIS A 261 13.69 12.30 8.90
CA HIS A 261 15.03 12.84 8.64
C HIS A 261 15.95 11.81 7.96
N SER A 262 15.77 10.52 8.25
CA SER A 262 16.52 9.45 7.59
C SER A 262 16.13 9.29 6.12
N VAL A 263 14.83 9.35 5.81
CA VAL A 263 14.34 9.38 4.42
C VAL A 263 14.88 10.62 3.69
N GLN A 264 14.83 11.78 4.34
CA GLN A 264 15.36 13.02 3.79
C GLN A 264 16.85 12.94 3.48
N ASP A 265 17.68 12.52 4.45
CA ASP A 265 19.12 12.42 4.26
C ASP A 265 19.48 11.41 3.14
N VAL A 266 18.77 10.28 3.01
CA VAL A 266 18.95 9.37 1.87
C VAL A 266 18.64 10.08 0.54
N ILE A 267 17.52 10.80 0.45
CA ILE A 267 17.15 11.54 -0.78
C ILE A 267 18.17 12.63 -1.11
N ASP A 268 18.69 13.35 -0.12
CA ASP A 268 19.68 14.42 -0.29
C ASP A 268 21.04 13.91 -0.75
N ARG A 269 21.40 12.69 -0.35
CA ARG A 269 22.63 12.00 -0.79
C ARG A 269 22.58 11.55 -2.24
N ALA A 270 21.40 11.36 -2.83
CA ALA A 270 21.29 10.91 -4.22
C ALA A 270 21.98 11.86 -5.22
N ARG A 271 22.81 11.27 -6.09
CA ARG A 271 23.58 11.94 -7.15
C ARG A 271 23.23 11.42 -8.54
N ARG A 272 22.89 10.13 -8.69
CA ARG A 272 22.60 9.51 -10.00
C ARG A 272 21.23 8.86 -10.03
N ARG A 273 20.88 8.12 -8.98
CA ARG A 273 19.65 7.32 -8.92
C ARG A 273 19.03 7.40 -7.53
N LEU A 274 17.71 7.53 -7.49
CA LEU A 274 16.89 7.45 -6.29
C LEU A 274 15.75 6.47 -6.55
N VAL A 275 15.63 5.46 -5.68
CA VAL A 275 14.46 4.57 -5.65
C VAL A 275 13.66 4.86 -4.40
N LEU A 276 12.38 5.06 -4.59
CA LEU A 276 11.41 5.19 -3.53
C LEU A 276 10.36 4.09 -3.65
N ALA A 277 9.90 3.58 -2.50
CA ALA A 277 8.83 2.61 -2.46
C ALA A 277 7.89 2.86 -1.29
N SER A 278 6.60 2.70 -1.53
CA SER A 278 5.54 2.78 -0.51
C SER A 278 4.37 1.87 -0.88
N PHE A 279 3.54 1.47 0.07
CA PHE A 279 2.30 0.76 -0.28
C PHE A 279 1.30 1.71 -0.93
N ASN A 280 1.03 2.86 -0.30
CA ASN A 280 0.17 3.90 -0.85
C ASN A 280 0.85 5.28 -0.78
N LEU A 281 0.19 6.26 -1.37
CA LEU A 281 0.51 7.67 -1.32
C LEU A 281 -0.75 8.37 -0.80
N ASN A 282 -0.60 9.23 0.20
CA ASN A 282 -1.72 9.90 0.82
C ASN A 282 -1.38 11.33 1.23
N ARG A 283 -2.09 12.30 0.67
CA ARG A 283 -1.98 13.73 1.01
C ARG A 283 -0.59 14.31 0.76
N MET A 284 0.04 13.86 -0.32
CA MET A 284 1.36 14.36 -0.72
C MET A 284 1.25 15.83 -1.16
N GLN A 285 0.15 16.21 -1.83
CA GLN A 285 -0.08 17.60 -2.21
C GLN A 285 -0.20 18.55 -1.02
N GLU A 286 -0.89 18.13 0.04
CA GLU A 286 -1.11 18.95 1.24
C GLU A 286 0.11 18.97 2.17
N ASN A 287 1.02 18.01 2.04
CA ASN A 287 2.24 17.89 2.83
C ASN A 287 3.47 17.69 1.92
N PRO A 288 3.77 18.64 1.02
CA PRO A 288 4.81 18.47 0.01
C PRO A 288 6.21 18.28 0.63
N GLN A 289 6.44 18.84 1.83
CA GLN A 289 7.70 18.75 2.57
C GLN A 289 8.08 17.32 2.97
N LEU A 290 7.14 16.36 2.96
CA LEU A 290 7.43 14.98 3.35
C LEU A 290 8.31 14.26 2.33
N VAL A 291 7.96 14.40 1.05
CA VAL A 291 8.60 13.66 -0.04
C VAL A 291 8.64 14.47 -1.34
N LEU A 292 7.59 15.22 -1.68
CA LEU A 292 7.51 15.95 -2.96
C LEU A 292 8.59 17.02 -3.12
N ASP A 293 8.83 17.85 -2.11
CA ASP A 293 9.86 18.89 -2.15
C ASP A 293 11.26 18.26 -2.25
N LEU A 294 11.48 17.15 -1.55
CA LEU A 294 12.74 16.39 -1.55
C LEU A 294 13.01 15.77 -2.92
N VAL A 295 11.99 15.17 -3.54
CA VAL A 295 12.07 14.60 -4.89
C VAL A 295 12.25 15.70 -5.93
N THR A 296 11.56 16.83 -5.79
CA THR A 296 11.75 17.99 -6.67
C THR A 296 13.21 18.46 -6.65
N ALA A 297 13.81 18.55 -5.46
CA ALA A 297 15.22 18.89 -5.31
C ALA A 297 16.14 17.83 -5.93
N ALA A 298 15.84 16.53 -5.78
CA ALA A 298 16.62 15.46 -6.40
C ALA A 298 16.57 15.50 -7.94
N VAL A 299 15.37 15.67 -8.52
CA VAL A 299 15.18 15.82 -9.97
C VAL A 299 15.92 17.05 -10.49
N ALA A 300 15.85 18.18 -9.78
CA ALA A 300 16.57 19.39 -10.14
C ALA A 300 18.11 19.20 -10.16
N ARG A 301 18.65 18.27 -9.36
CA ARG A 301 20.06 17.86 -9.41
C ARG A 301 20.40 16.89 -10.55
N GLY A 302 19.41 16.46 -11.35
CA GLY A 302 19.58 15.50 -12.45
C GLY A 302 19.57 14.04 -12.01
N VAL A 303 19.05 13.73 -10.81
CA VAL A 303 18.93 12.35 -10.31
C VAL A 303 17.78 11.64 -11.05
N LYS A 304 18.01 10.41 -11.56
CA LYS A 304 16.92 9.55 -12.04
C LYS A 304 16.12 9.06 -10.84
N VAL A 305 14.83 9.40 -10.78
CA VAL A 305 13.94 8.96 -9.70
C VAL A 305 12.96 7.91 -10.20
N GLU A 306 12.86 6.80 -9.47
CA GLU A 306 11.93 5.70 -9.71
C GLU A 306 11.07 5.50 -8.45
N LEU A 307 9.75 5.41 -8.61
CA LEU A 307 8.80 5.22 -7.50
C LEU A 307 8.01 3.93 -7.72
N LEU A 308 8.10 2.99 -6.78
CA LEU A 308 7.30 1.77 -6.74
C LEU A 308 6.14 1.88 -5.74
N VAL A 309 4.91 1.69 -6.20
CA VAL A 309 3.72 1.68 -5.33
C VAL A 309 2.85 0.43 -5.51
N ARG A 310 1.87 0.23 -4.62
CA ARG A 310 0.81 -0.74 -4.86
C ARG A 310 -0.13 -0.23 -5.96
N ALA A 311 -0.61 -1.12 -6.81
CA ALA A 311 -1.59 -0.81 -7.85
C ALA A 311 -3.03 -0.54 -7.34
N LEU A 312 -3.25 0.52 -6.57
CA LEU A 312 -4.54 0.82 -5.93
C LEU A 312 -5.40 1.76 -6.78
N ASN A 313 -5.92 1.27 -7.91
CA ASN A 313 -6.72 2.09 -8.83
C ASN A 313 -8.06 2.58 -8.24
N ASP A 314 -8.55 1.94 -7.19
CA ASP A 314 -9.78 2.32 -6.47
C ASP A 314 -9.64 3.53 -5.56
N ARG A 315 -8.40 3.99 -5.34
CA ARG A 315 -8.06 5.08 -4.42
C ARG A 315 -7.69 6.33 -5.19
N ASP A 316 -8.67 7.22 -5.34
CA ASP A 316 -8.53 8.47 -6.12
C ASP A 316 -7.36 9.33 -5.65
N ARG A 317 -7.23 9.49 -4.33
CA ARG A 317 -6.13 10.28 -3.74
C ARG A 317 -4.77 9.68 -4.07
N HIS A 318 -4.62 8.37 -3.98
CA HIS A 318 -3.37 7.68 -4.32
C HIS A 318 -2.98 7.87 -5.79
N ARG A 319 -3.95 7.78 -6.72
CA ARG A 319 -3.70 8.04 -8.15
C ARG A 319 -3.35 9.50 -8.44
N ARG A 320 -3.97 10.45 -7.73
CA ARG A 320 -3.64 11.88 -7.86
C ARG A 320 -2.23 12.19 -7.33
N ASP A 321 -1.89 11.67 -6.16
CA ASP A 321 -0.54 11.85 -5.59
C ASP A 321 0.52 11.20 -6.49
N ALA A 322 0.26 10.02 -7.07
CA ALA A 322 1.13 9.41 -8.07
C ALA A 322 1.32 10.30 -9.32
N GLY A 323 0.27 11.01 -9.74
CA GLY A 323 0.33 12.00 -10.82
C GLY A 323 1.30 13.15 -10.52
N LEU A 324 1.35 13.62 -9.27
CA LEU A 324 2.30 14.67 -8.86
C LEU A 324 3.75 14.23 -9.06
N PHE A 325 4.09 12.98 -8.70
CA PHE A 325 5.42 12.43 -8.96
C PHE A 325 5.67 12.30 -10.46
N HIS A 326 4.69 11.80 -11.23
CA HIS A 326 4.81 11.67 -12.68
C HIS A 326 5.10 13.03 -13.36
N ASP A 327 4.38 14.09 -12.97
CA ASP A 327 4.54 15.44 -13.52
C ASP A 327 5.94 16.03 -13.23
N MET A 328 6.61 15.56 -12.18
CA MET A 328 8.01 15.89 -11.87
C MET A 328 9.03 15.11 -12.72
N GLY A 329 8.59 14.19 -13.59
CA GLY A 329 9.47 13.33 -14.38
C GLY A 329 9.92 12.05 -13.67
N VAL A 330 9.27 11.67 -12.57
CA VAL A 330 9.53 10.40 -11.86
C VAL A 330 8.95 9.24 -12.67
N GLU A 331 9.71 8.14 -12.77
CA GLU A 331 9.20 6.88 -13.31
C GLU A 331 8.32 6.19 -12.25
N VAL A 332 7.00 6.32 -12.37
CA VAL A 332 6.04 5.74 -11.41
C VAL A 332 5.57 4.36 -11.89
N LEU A 333 6.04 3.33 -11.19
CA LEU A 333 5.69 1.93 -11.42
C LEU A 333 4.81 1.42 -10.29
N ALA A 334 3.98 0.44 -10.59
CA ALA A 334 3.13 -0.19 -9.61
C ALA A 334 3.07 -1.69 -9.77
N ASP A 335 2.86 -2.38 -8.66
CA ASP A 335 2.62 -3.82 -8.65
C ASP A 335 1.43 -4.20 -7.77
N ASP A 336 0.71 -5.25 -8.18
CA ASP A 336 -0.45 -5.78 -7.47
C ASP A 336 -0.06 -6.49 -6.16
N SER A 337 1.23 -6.67 -5.86
CA SER A 337 1.73 -7.32 -4.64
C SER A 337 2.62 -6.44 -3.76
N ASN A 338 3.09 -5.27 -4.22
CA ASN A 338 4.01 -4.44 -3.46
C ASN A 338 3.41 -3.95 -2.13
N HIS A 339 4.13 -4.14 -1.03
CA HIS A 339 3.84 -3.53 0.26
C HIS A 339 5.11 -3.03 0.96
N ALA A 340 6.29 -3.36 0.43
CA ALA A 340 7.58 -2.88 0.88
C ALA A 340 7.67 -1.34 0.84
N LYS A 341 8.38 -0.77 1.82
CA LYS A 341 8.69 0.66 1.85
C LYS A 341 10.17 0.89 2.07
N ALA A 342 10.74 1.77 1.26
CA ALA A 342 12.14 2.12 1.34
C ALA A 342 12.44 3.43 0.61
N ALA A 343 13.60 4.02 0.94
CA ALA A 343 14.29 5.00 0.11
C ALA A 343 15.73 4.51 -0.09
N ILE A 344 16.22 4.58 -1.33
CA ILE A 344 17.55 4.10 -1.71
C ILE A 344 18.20 5.10 -2.65
N ALA A 345 19.39 5.59 -2.30
CA ALA A 345 20.18 6.50 -3.11
C ALA A 345 21.48 5.83 -3.56
N ASP A 346 21.71 5.87 -4.88
CA ASP A 346 22.92 5.40 -5.56
C ASP A 346 23.39 3.99 -5.15
N ASP A 347 22.45 3.12 -4.77
CA ASP A 347 22.70 1.75 -4.31
C ASP A 347 23.64 1.65 -3.07
N GLN A 348 23.87 2.77 -2.37
CA GLN A 348 24.83 2.89 -1.25
C GLN A 348 24.19 3.38 0.05
N HIS A 349 23.18 4.22 -0.05
CA HIS A 349 22.45 4.76 1.09
C HIS A 349 21.03 4.24 1.05
N GLY A 350 20.53 3.70 2.16
CA GLY A 350 19.23 3.05 2.14
C GLY A 350 18.59 2.98 3.50
N VAL A 351 17.28 3.19 3.52
CA VAL A 351 16.44 2.98 4.69
C VAL A 351 15.20 2.19 4.27
N LEU A 352 14.92 1.11 5.00
CA LEU A 352 13.64 0.38 4.91
C LEU A 352 12.83 0.64 6.17
N PHE A 353 11.50 0.64 6.07
CA PHE A 353 10.65 1.07 7.19
C PHE A 353 9.22 0.55 7.09
N SER A 354 8.48 0.71 8.19
CA SER A 354 7.09 0.28 8.30
C SER A 354 6.06 1.34 7.86
N ALA A 355 6.46 2.61 7.77
CA ALA A 355 5.62 3.74 7.40
C ALA A 355 5.31 3.83 5.90
N ASN A 356 4.14 4.37 5.55
CA ASN A 356 3.84 4.80 4.19
C ASN A 356 4.29 6.24 3.94
N PHE A 357 4.36 6.63 2.68
CA PHE A 357 4.34 8.05 2.29
C PHE A 357 2.94 8.60 2.48
N ASP A 358 2.67 9.05 3.69
CA ASP A 358 1.36 9.43 4.16
C ASP A 358 1.44 10.71 5.00
N GLY A 359 0.61 11.69 4.64
CA GLY A 359 0.51 12.99 5.32
C GLY A 359 -0.38 13.01 6.56
N ASP A 360 -1.11 11.93 6.83
CA ASP A 360 -1.93 11.78 8.03
C ASP A 360 -1.21 10.94 9.10
N HIS A 361 -0.38 9.97 8.69
CA HIS A 361 0.18 8.94 9.57
C HIS A 361 1.64 8.58 9.28
N GLY A 362 2.34 8.11 10.32
CA GLY A 362 3.57 7.33 10.19
C GLY A 362 4.87 8.15 10.12
N LEU A 363 5.03 9.05 9.14
CA LEU A 363 6.30 9.79 8.95
C LEU A 363 6.44 11.02 9.86
N LEU A 364 5.33 11.60 10.31
CA LEU A 364 5.33 12.79 11.17
C LEU A 364 5.26 12.41 12.66
N ALA A 365 5.90 13.23 13.48
CA ALA A 365 5.76 13.20 14.93
C ALA A 365 4.28 13.26 15.37
N GLY A 366 3.92 12.50 16.40
CA GLY A 366 2.56 12.53 16.95
C GLY A 366 1.50 11.79 16.12
N THR A 367 1.92 11.08 15.07
CA THR A 367 1.01 10.37 14.16
C THR A 367 1.10 8.85 14.25
N GLY A 368 1.65 8.35 15.37
CA GLY A 368 1.90 6.94 15.62
C GLY A 368 3.38 6.60 15.66
N ILE A 369 3.65 5.33 16.00
CA ILE A 369 5.00 4.81 16.10
C ILE A 369 5.25 3.89 14.91
N GLU A 370 6.25 4.27 14.11
CA GLU A 370 6.81 3.47 13.02
C GLU A 370 8.29 3.22 13.29
N VAL A 371 8.83 2.17 12.71
CA VAL A 371 10.25 1.82 12.82
C VAL A 371 10.86 1.61 11.44
N GLY A 372 12.15 1.81 11.36
CA GLY A 372 12.94 1.53 10.18
C GLY A 372 14.38 1.24 10.51
N THR A 373 15.11 0.88 9.47
CA THR A 373 16.52 0.54 9.55
C THR A 373 17.26 1.20 8.40
N ARG A 374 18.24 2.03 8.75
CA ARG A 374 19.26 2.54 7.84
C ARG A 374 20.36 1.49 7.66
N LEU A 375 20.73 1.22 6.42
CA LEU A 375 21.58 0.09 6.03
C LEU A 375 22.91 0.49 5.40
N ASP A 376 23.25 1.78 5.41
CA ASP A 376 24.51 2.30 4.89
C ASP A 376 25.70 1.48 5.42
N GLY A 377 26.61 1.09 4.52
CA GLY A 377 27.80 0.30 4.85
C GLY A 377 27.54 -1.15 5.26
N THR A 378 26.29 -1.60 5.37
CA THR A 378 25.96 -3.00 5.72
C THR A 378 25.88 -3.90 4.49
N PRO A 379 26.13 -5.21 4.66
CA PRO A 379 25.90 -6.20 3.59
C PRO A 379 24.44 -6.22 3.10
N ALA A 380 23.47 -6.04 4.01
CA ALA A 380 22.04 -6.01 3.69
C ALA A 380 21.64 -4.89 2.70
N MET A 381 22.45 -3.84 2.54
CA MET A 381 22.22 -2.79 1.55
C MET A 381 22.21 -3.31 0.11
N ALA A 382 23.10 -4.27 -0.17
CA ALA A 382 23.22 -4.86 -1.51
C ALA A 382 21.99 -5.70 -1.88
N ASP A 383 21.43 -6.42 -0.91
CA ASP A 383 20.21 -7.21 -1.10
C ASP A 383 18.96 -6.35 -1.17
N LEU A 384 18.86 -5.30 -0.33
CA LEU A 384 17.79 -4.32 -0.43
C LEU A 384 17.74 -3.70 -1.83
N THR A 385 18.91 -3.31 -2.35
CA THR A 385 19.05 -2.78 -3.71
C THR A 385 18.64 -3.81 -4.76
N ALA A 386 19.14 -5.04 -4.66
CA ALA A 386 18.81 -6.12 -5.60
C ALA A 386 17.31 -6.43 -5.60
N TYR A 387 16.67 -6.44 -4.43
CA TYR A 387 15.23 -6.60 -4.28
C TYR A 387 14.46 -5.50 -5.03
N PHE A 388 14.78 -4.23 -4.83
CA PHE A 388 14.04 -3.16 -5.49
C PHE A 388 14.34 -3.04 -6.98
N GLN A 389 15.55 -3.36 -7.43
CA GLN A 389 15.85 -3.51 -8.86
C GLN A 389 15.01 -4.63 -9.49
N HIS A 390 14.86 -5.75 -8.79
CA HIS A 390 13.94 -6.81 -9.19
C HIS A 390 12.49 -6.32 -9.21
N ALA A 391 11.99 -5.76 -8.11
CA ALA A 391 10.61 -5.36 -7.96
C ALA A 391 10.19 -4.32 -9.01
N LEU A 392 11.04 -3.33 -9.30
CA LEU A 392 10.82 -2.35 -10.38
C LEU A 392 10.76 -3.01 -11.76
N SER A 393 11.65 -3.97 -12.03
CA SER A 393 11.69 -4.66 -13.33
C SER A 393 10.49 -5.59 -13.57
N CYS A 394 9.97 -6.19 -12.50
CA CYS A 394 8.84 -7.12 -12.54
C CYS A 394 7.50 -6.41 -12.35
N ALA A 395 7.52 -5.10 -12.02
CA ALA A 395 6.32 -4.32 -11.78
C ALA A 395 5.35 -4.44 -12.95
N THR A 396 4.16 -4.95 -12.65
CA THR A 396 3.14 -5.30 -13.65
C THR A 396 2.45 -4.08 -14.27
N ARG A 397 2.63 -2.89 -13.68
CA ARG A 397 1.94 -1.67 -14.07
C ARG A 397 2.82 -0.43 -14.09
N THR A 398 2.36 0.55 -14.86
CA THR A 398 2.89 1.91 -14.87
C THR A 398 1.76 2.91 -14.70
N TYR A 399 2.06 4.05 -14.08
CA TYR A 399 1.13 5.17 -14.06
C TYR A 399 0.99 5.76 -15.47
N THR A 400 -0.24 5.81 -15.98
CA THR A 400 -0.56 6.44 -17.25
C THR A 400 -1.43 7.67 -16.96
N PRO A 401 -0.94 8.91 -17.23
CA PRO A 401 -1.76 10.11 -17.11
C PRO A 401 -2.83 10.13 -18.21
N GLN A 402 -4.04 10.56 -17.87
CA GLN A 402 -5.14 10.81 -18.82
C GLN A 402 -5.26 9.76 -19.94
N PRO A 403 -5.37 8.46 -19.59
CA PRO A 403 -5.39 7.38 -20.56
C PRO A 403 -6.64 7.47 -21.45
N THR A 404 -6.47 7.02 -22.68
CA THR A 404 -7.61 6.81 -23.60
C THR A 404 -8.50 5.66 -23.13
N ALA A 405 -9.74 5.63 -23.60
CA ALA A 405 -10.65 4.50 -23.38
C ALA A 405 -10.03 3.18 -23.87
N HIS A 406 -9.29 3.20 -24.98
CA HIS A 406 -8.54 2.04 -25.46
C HIS A 406 -7.49 1.55 -24.45
N GLN A 407 -6.68 2.47 -23.90
CA GLN A 407 -5.69 2.16 -22.88
C GLN A 407 -6.33 1.65 -21.59
N LEU A 408 -7.43 2.25 -21.15
CA LEU A 408 -8.19 1.78 -19.98
C LEU A 408 -8.75 0.38 -20.18
N ALA A 409 -9.39 0.12 -21.33
CA ALA A 409 -9.98 -1.17 -21.66
C ALA A 409 -8.96 -2.31 -21.64
N ARG A 410 -7.73 -2.06 -22.14
CA ARG A 410 -6.65 -3.05 -22.15
C ARG A 410 -5.86 -3.11 -20.84
N GLY A 411 -5.66 -1.97 -20.19
CA GLY A 411 -4.75 -1.81 -19.07
C GLY A 411 -5.36 -2.14 -17.71
N LEU A 412 -6.67 -2.05 -17.56
CA LEU A 412 -7.39 -2.51 -16.36
C LEU A 412 -7.64 -4.02 -16.51
N SER A 413 -6.74 -4.83 -15.95
CA SER A 413 -6.54 -6.29 -16.14
C SER A 413 -7.74 -7.23 -15.91
N VAL A 414 -8.94 -6.71 -15.67
CA VAL A 414 -10.14 -7.47 -15.25
C VAL A 414 -11.34 -7.18 -16.16
N MET A 415 -11.20 -6.33 -17.19
CA MET A 415 -12.33 -5.93 -18.02
C MET A 415 -12.44 -6.77 -19.30
N PRO A 416 -13.62 -7.35 -19.62
CA PRO A 416 -13.88 -7.90 -20.94
C PRO A 416 -13.79 -6.81 -22.03
N PRO A 417 -13.44 -7.17 -23.27
CA PRO A 417 -13.49 -6.24 -24.39
C PRO A 417 -14.95 -5.82 -24.67
N TRP A 418 -15.10 -4.72 -25.41
CA TRP A 418 -16.39 -4.31 -25.95
C TRP A 418 -17.10 -5.49 -26.65
N PRO A 419 -18.38 -5.78 -26.34
CA PRO A 419 -19.01 -7.04 -26.73
C PRO A 419 -19.70 -7.01 -28.09
N LEU A 420 -19.67 -5.89 -28.83
CA LEU A 420 -20.25 -5.74 -30.17
C LEU A 420 -19.15 -5.43 -31.19
N ASP A 421 -19.55 -5.20 -32.45
CA ASP A 421 -18.64 -4.80 -33.51
C ASP A 421 -17.91 -3.49 -33.17
N ALA A 422 -16.68 -3.36 -33.69
CA ALA A 422 -15.84 -2.18 -33.48
C ALA A 422 -16.45 -0.90 -34.08
N GLU A 423 -17.31 -1.03 -35.08
CA GLU A 423 -18.09 0.06 -35.65
C GLU A 423 -19.57 -0.35 -35.68
N ILE A 424 -20.44 0.51 -35.14
CA ILE A 424 -21.89 0.25 -35.10
C ILE A 424 -22.72 1.42 -35.61
N GLY A 425 -23.76 1.10 -36.38
CA GLY A 425 -24.79 2.05 -36.80
C GLY A 425 -25.83 2.28 -35.71
N ILE A 426 -26.08 3.56 -35.40
CA ILE A 426 -26.96 4.02 -34.34
C ILE A 426 -28.19 4.71 -34.94
N GLU A 427 -29.35 4.13 -34.67
CA GLU A 427 -30.66 4.68 -35.01
C GLU A 427 -31.30 5.33 -33.79
N CYS A 428 -31.47 6.64 -33.85
CA CYS A 428 -32.21 7.43 -32.86
C CYS A 428 -32.67 8.75 -33.49
N ASP A 429 -33.49 9.51 -32.76
CA ASP A 429 -33.73 10.90 -33.14
C ASP A 429 -32.44 11.72 -32.98
N TRP A 430 -32.32 12.80 -33.76
CA TRP A 430 -31.11 13.62 -33.77
C TRP A 430 -30.81 14.28 -32.41
N GLN A 431 -31.84 14.57 -31.62
CA GLN A 431 -31.66 15.19 -30.32
C GLN A 431 -31.03 14.20 -29.32
N ALA A 432 -31.47 12.94 -29.31
CA ALA A 432 -30.85 11.87 -28.54
C ALA A 432 -29.40 11.62 -28.98
N TRP A 433 -29.12 11.63 -30.29
CA TRP A 433 -27.75 11.53 -30.81
C TRP A 433 -26.86 12.67 -30.29
N LEU A 434 -27.30 13.92 -30.41
CA LEU A 434 -26.54 15.08 -29.93
C LEU A 434 -26.26 15.01 -28.43
N GLN A 435 -27.25 14.58 -27.63
CA GLN A 435 -27.08 14.39 -26.19
C GLN A 435 -26.02 13.33 -25.88
N PHE A 436 -26.08 12.18 -26.54
CA PHE A 436 -25.08 11.13 -26.40
C PHE A 436 -23.70 11.62 -26.82
N HIS A 437 -23.58 12.17 -28.03
CA HIS A 437 -22.33 12.67 -28.58
C HIS A 437 -21.69 13.72 -27.65
N GLN A 438 -22.47 14.69 -27.14
CA GLN A 438 -21.96 15.72 -26.24
C GLN A 438 -21.41 15.14 -24.94
N SER A 439 -22.09 14.16 -24.34
CA SER A 439 -21.65 13.52 -23.10
C SER A 439 -20.49 12.55 -23.32
N ALA A 440 -20.52 11.78 -24.42
CA ALA A 440 -19.54 10.75 -24.74
C ALA A 440 -18.20 11.33 -25.22
N CYS A 441 -18.17 12.53 -25.80
CA CYS A 441 -16.92 13.21 -26.17
C CYS A 441 -16.10 13.68 -24.96
N GLN A 442 -16.71 13.81 -23.78
CA GLN A 442 -16.05 14.43 -22.62
C GLN A 442 -15.13 13.46 -21.89
N ARG A 443 -15.51 12.18 -21.83
CA ARG A 443 -14.82 11.17 -21.01
C ARG A 443 -15.16 9.76 -21.49
N PRO A 444 -14.35 8.74 -21.13
CA PRO A 444 -14.58 7.35 -21.49
C PRO A 444 -15.96 6.86 -21.11
N VAL A 445 -16.63 6.22 -22.08
CA VAL A 445 -17.94 5.61 -21.87
C VAL A 445 -17.75 4.20 -21.32
N THR A 446 -18.42 3.87 -20.22
CA THR A 446 -18.47 2.48 -19.72
C THR A 446 -19.75 1.80 -20.17
N TRP A 447 -19.72 0.47 -20.25
CA TRP A 447 -20.87 -0.33 -20.62
C TRP A 447 -21.19 -1.40 -19.59
N VAL A 448 -22.46 -1.77 -19.49
CA VAL A 448 -22.96 -2.89 -18.71
C VAL A 448 -23.97 -3.68 -19.55
N ARG A 449 -23.85 -5.00 -19.59
CA ARG A 449 -24.78 -5.89 -20.29
C ARG A 449 -26.09 -5.96 -19.51
N GLY A 450 -27.17 -5.50 -20.13
CA GLY A 450 -28.53 -5.59 -19.62
C GLY A 450 -29.25 -6.88 -20.04
N LYS A 451 -30.56 -6.92 -19.80
CA LYS A 451 -31.43 -8.02 -20.24
C LYS A 451 -31.65 -7.97 -21.76
N ALA A 452 -32.03 -9.09 -22.37
CA ALA A 452 -32.43 -9.17 -23.78
C ALA A 452 -31.41 -8.57 -24.79
N LYS A 453 -30.11 -8.82 -24.56
CA LYS A 453 -29.00 -8.30 -25.38
C LYS A 453 -28.89 -6.76 -25.43
N SER A 454 -29.52 -6.05 -24.50
CA SER A 454 -29.32 -4.61 -24.34
C SER A 454 -27.97 -4.31 -23.67
N ILE A 455 -27.43 -3.13 -23.93
CA ILE A 455 -26.22 -2.60 -23.29
C ILE A 455 -26.55 -1.23 -22.72
N GLU A 456 -26.38 -1.07 -21.42
CA GLU A 456 -26.40 0.23 -20.74
C GLU A 456 -25.05 0.90 -20.94
N LEU A 457 -25.06 2.16 -21.36
CA LEU A 457 -23.89 3.01 -21.58
C LEU A 457 -23.93 4.15 -20.59
N ALA A 458 -22.89 4.31 -19.77
CA ALA A 458 -22.71 5.49 -18.94
C ALA A 458 -21.77 6.45 -19.66
N ALA A 459 -22.30 7.58 -20.13
CA ALA A 459 -21.57 8.62 -20.82
C ALA A 459 -21.68 9.90 -19.98
N GLY A 460 -20.62 10.19 -19.23
CA GLY A 460 -20.59 11.29 -18.29
C GLY A 460 -21.72 11.23 -17.24
N ASP A 461 -22.52 12.29 -17.17
CA ASP A 461 -23.64 12.44 -16.25
C ASP A 461 -24.95 11.82 -16.76
N ARG A 462 -24.91 11.10 -17.89
CA ARG A 462 -26.07 10.50 -18.54
C ARG A 462 -25.89 9.01 -18.75
N SER A 463 -27.03 8.32 -18.78
CA SER A 463 -27.12 6.91 -19.15
C SER A 463 -27.92 6.76 -20.42
N PHE A 464 -27.52 5.80 -21.26
CA PHE A 464 -28.19 5.47 -22.50
C PHE A 464 -28.34 3.95 -22.61
N LEU A 465 -29.43 3.50 -23.20
CA LEU A 465 -29.69 2.09 -23.46
C LEU A 465 -29.55 1.81 -24.96
N LEU A 466 -28.63 0.91 -25.29
CA LEU A 466 -28.40 0.40 -26.63
C LEU A 466 -29.15 -0.93 -26.81
N ARG A 467 -30.04 -1.01 -27.80
CA ARG A 467 -30.83 -2.22 -28.10
C ARG A 467 -30.62 -2.67 -29.54
N PRO A 468 -30.53 -3.98 -29.82
CA PRO A 468 -30.50 -4.46 -31.20
C PRO A 468 -31.75 -4.03 -31.99
N ASN A 469 -31.57 -3.53 -33.21
CA ASN A 469 -32.65 -3.20 -34.15
C ASN A 469 -32.29 -3.70 -35.57
N GLY A 470 -32.64 -4.95 -35.89
CA GLY A 470 -32.24 -5.54 -37.18
C GLY A 470 -30.72 -5.64 -37.32
N SER A 471 -30.14 -4.95 -38.31
CA SER A 471 -28.69 -4.85 -38.55
C SER A 471 -28.03 -3.62 -37.91
N SER A 472 -28.80 -2.80 -37.18
CA SER A 472 -28.34 -1.59 -36.48
C SER A 472 -28.69 -1.68 -34.99
N TYR A 473 -28.42 -0.59 -34.25
CA TYR A 473 -28.77 -0.48 -32.84
C TYR A 473 -29.59 0.77 -32.58
N GLN A 474 -30.65 0.62 -31.79
CA GLN A 474 -31.42 1.75 -31.29
C GLN A 474 -30.78 2.29 -30.01
N LEU A 475 -30.57 3.61 -29.94
CA LEU A 475 -30.08 4.31 -28.74
C LEU A 475 -31.22 5.08 -28.07
N LEU A 476 -31.44 4.82 -26.78
CA LEU A 476 -32.50 5.45 -25.99
C LEU A 476 -31.89 6.16 -24.78
N PRO A 477 -32.14 7.46 -24.55
CA PRO A 477 -31.76 8.12 -23.30
C PRO A 477 -32.48 7.49 -22.11
N GLU A 478 -31.78 7.28 -21.00
CA GLU A 478 -32.41 6.86 -19.74
C GLU A 478 -32.64 8.06 -18.82
N SER A 479 -33.69 7.99 -18.01
CA SER A 479 -34.01 8.98 -16.98
C SER A 479 -33.12 8.89 -15.74
N THR A 480 -32.33 7.82 -15.63
CA THR A 480 -31.35 7.64 -14.56
C THR A 480 -30.11 8.50 -14.85
N PRO A 481 -29.69 9.39 -13.93
CA PRO A 481 -28.43 10.11 -14.09
C PRO A 481 -27.28 9.12 -14.26
N GLY A 482 -26.40 9.36 -15.23
CA GLY A 482 -25.08 8.74 -15.25
C GLY A 482 -24.37 9.21 -13.99
N GLY A 483 -24.12 8.31 -13.05
CA GLY A 483 -23.52 8.74 -11.79
C GLY A 483 -22.01 8.95 -11.93
N GLY A 484 -21.53 10.15 -11.56
CA GLY A 484 -20.12 10.43 -11.27
C GLY A 484 -19.08 9.89 -12.25
N ASP A 485 -17.88 9.61 -11.74
CA ASP A 485 -16.80 8.97 -12.50
C ASP A 485 -17.13 7.49 -12.76
N ALA A 486 -17.59 7.20 -13.98
CA ALA A 486 -18.01 5.87 -14.42
C ALA A 486 -16.85 4.86 -14.39
N ILE A 487 -15.63 5.28 -14.70
CA ILE A 487 -14.44 4.42 -14.66
C ILE A 487 -14.12 4.04 -13.21
N MET A 488 -14.19 4.99 -12.28
CA MET A 488 -13.95 4.68 -10.88
C MET A 488 -14.98 3.74 -10.27
N ARG A 489 -16.25 3.88 -10.67
CA ARG A 489 -17.27 2.90 -10.30
C ARG A 489 -16.92 1.51 -10.83
N LEU A 490 -16.58 1.42 -12.11
CA LEU A 490 -16.19 0.19 -12.78
C LEU A 490 -15.00 -0.48 -12.06
N VAL A 491 -13.97 0.29 -11.69
CA VAL A 491 -12.81 -0.18 -10.92
C VAL A 491 -13.20 -0.70 -9.54
N ARG A 492 -13.99 0.05 -8.77
CA ARG A 492 -14.42 -0.35 -7.41
C ARG A 492 -15.30 -1.59 -7.43
N GLU A 493 -16.18 -1.71 -8.41
CA GLU A 493 -17.02 -2.90 -8.60
C GLU A 493 -16.18 -4.12 -8.97
N ALA A 494 -15.18 -3.94 -9.84
CA ALA A 494 -14.29 -5.02 -10.23
C ALA A 494 -13.46 -5.56 -9.07
N GLN A 495 -13.09 -4.71 -8.13
CA GLN A 495 -12.40 -5.13 -6.92
C GLN A 495 -13.29 -5.85 -5.90
N ARG A 496 -14.57 -5.45 -5.78
CA ARG A 496 -15.50 -6.03 -4.79
C ARG A 496 -15.95 -7.45 -5.12
N GLY A 497 -15.68 -7.97 -6.32
CA GLY A 497 -16.13 -9.30 -6.76
C GLY A 497 -17.66 -9.47 -6.82
N GLY A 498 -18.42 -8.42 -6.54
CA GLY A 498 -19.87 -8.39 -6.47
C GLY A 498 -20.50 -8.12 -7.84
N GLY A 499 -20.36 -9.07 -8.76
CA GLY A 499 -20.98 -9.01 -10.08
C GLY A 499 -20.31 -9.92 -11.10
N ARG A 500 -21.02 -10.26 -12.18
CA ARG A 500 -20.39 -10.88 -13.36
C ARG A 500 -19.50 -9.82 -14.02
N LEU A 501 -18.22 -9.83 -13.66
CA LEU A 501 -17.17 -8.99 -14.27
C LEU A 501 -17.16 -9.05 -15.81
N GLN A 502 -17.62 -10.18 -16.38
CA GLN A 502 -17.76 -10.40 -17.82
C GLN A 502 -18.85 -9.57 -18.50
N ASP A 503 -19.70 -8.89 -17.72
CA ASP A 503 -20.86 -8.13 -18.23
C ASP A 503 -20.64 -6.62 -18.17
N ARG A 504 -19.42 -6.12 -17.99
CA ARG A 504 -19.15 -4.67 -17.96
C ARG A 504 -17.74 -4.32 -18.39
N GLY A 505 -17.53 -3.12 -18.93
CA GLY A 505 -16.20 -2.68 -19.35
C GLY A 505 -16.18 -1.25 -19.86
N VAL A 506 -15.11 -0.90 -20.57
CA VAL A 506 -14.94 0.39 -21.25
C VAL A 506 -15.30 0.23 -22.73
N CYS A 507 -16.09 1.16 -23.26
CA CYS A 507 -16.52 1.16 -24.65
C CYS A 507 -15.39 1.70 -25.53
N THR A 508 -15.05 0.96 -26.59
CA THR A 508 -13.96 1.27 -27.51
C THR A 508 -14.41 1.26 -28.96
N ALA A 509 -15.71 1.35 -29.21
CA ALA A 509 -16.29 1.30 -30.54
C ALA A 509 -16.49 2.69 -31.15
N VAL A 510 -16.56 2.71 -32.48
CA VAL A 510 -16.98 3.84 -33.28
C VAL A 510 -18.49 3.77 -33.47
N PHE A 511 -19.19 4.82 -33.04
CA PHE A 511 -20.63 4.93 -33.21
C PHE A 511 -20.91 5.84 -34.39
N ARG A 512 -21.76 5.41 -35.33
CA ARG A 512 -22.19 6.22 -36.48
C ARG A 512 -23.70 6.43 -36.47
N TYR A 513 -24.14 7.67 -36.55
CA TYR A 513 -25.55 8.00 -36.70
C TYR A 513 -26.06 7.55 -38.08
N THR A 514 -27.04 6.63 -38.08
CA THR A 514 -27.71 6.12 -39.28
C THR A 514 -29.19 6.49 -39.35
N GLY A 515 -29.66 7.36 -38.44
CA GLY A 515 -31.05 7.81 -38.42
C GLY A 515 -31.45 8.63 -39.65
N ILE A 516 -32.71 8.49 -40.06
CA ILE A 516 -33.24 9.01 -41.33
C ILE A 516 -33.50 10.53 -41.27
N HIS A 517 -33.44 11.17 -40.09
CA HIS A 517 -33.80 12.59 -39.91
C HIS A 517 -32.67 13.38 -39.24
N SER A 518 -31.69 13.84 -40.02
CA SER A 518 -30.92 15.03 -39.63
C SER A 518 -31.78 16.27 -39.87
N PRO A 519 -32.00 17.16 -38.90
CA PRO A 519 -32.50 18.49 -39.20
C PRO A 519 -31.45 19.22 -40.05
N ARG A 520 -31.95 19.93 -41.07
CA ARG A 520 -31.15 20.80 -41.94
C ARG A 520 -30.46 21.92 -41.17
#